data_AF-A0A538K7C7-F1
#
_entry.id   AF-A0A538K7C7-F1
#
_cell.length_a   1.000
_cell.length_b   1.000
_cell.length_c   1.000
_cell.angle_alpha   90.00
_cell.angle_beta   90.00
_cell.angle_gamma   90.00
#
_symmetry.space_group_name_H-M   'P 1'
#
loop_
_entity.id
_entity.type
_entity.pdbx_description
1 polymer ?
#
loop_
_entity_poly.entity_id
_entity_poly.type
_entity_poly.pdbx_seq_one_letter_code
_entity_poly.pdbx_strand_id
1 'polypeptide(L)'
;MASQLAWRGDGSPRMEVAHVQRRARDLTAVGTQLGAVYELRYRLESDRLALDLVGGTSIELTLGGADFFDLGFSPLFNSLPVIRDGLLRAGPARVYTMRWVDVPSLKVTSSEQRYEPLGRGQVRFTAGDFTADIRFDELGYVLDYPGIATRV
;
A
#
# COMPACT_ATOMS: atom_id res chain seq x y z
N MET A 1 24.51 -16.44 -17.21
CA MET A 1 24.37 -15.92 -15.83
C MET A 1 23.50 -14.68 -15.91
N ALA A 2 22.47 -14.57 -15.08
CA ALA A 2 21.70 -13.33 -14.96
C ALA A 2 22.42 -12.41 -13.97
N SER A 3 22.60 -11.15 -14.33
CA SER A 3 23.18 -10.13 -13.45
C SER A 3 22.14 -9.04 -13.24
N GLN A 4 21.77 -8.80 -11.99
CA GLN A 4 20.93 -7.70 -11.59
C GLN A 4 21.82 -6.51 -11.24
N LEU A 5 21.63 -5.38 -11.94
CA LEU A 5 22.41 -4.16 -11.76
C LEU A 5 21.44 -3.01 -11.50
N ALA A 6 21.75 -2.17 -10.52
CA ALA A 6 20.99 -0.98 -10.19
C ALA A 6 21.95 0.18 -9.89
N TRP A 7 21.58 1.39 -10.28
CA TRP A 7 22.31 2.62 -10.03
C TRP A 7 21.42 3.58 -9.25
N ARG A 8 22.00 4.29 -8.28
CA ARG A 8 21.29 5.18 -7.36
C ARG A 8 21.68 6.63 -7.64
N GLY A 9 20.69 7.49 -7.89
CA GLY A 9 20.80 8.93 -7.67
C GLY A 9 20.70 9.25 -6.17
N ASP A 10 21.32 10.34 -5.72
CA ASP A 10 21.33 10.80 -4.33
C ASP A 10 19.93 10.84 -3.69
N GLY A 11 19.66 9.89 -2.78
CA GLY A 11 18.37 9.66 -2.11
C GLY A 11 18.11 8.18 -1.85
N SER A 12 17.01 7.82 -1.17
CA SER A 12 16.49 6.45 -1.15
C SER A 12 15.50 6.29 -2.32
N PRO A 13 15.90 5.76 -3.49
CA PRO A 13 15.02 5.72 -4.65
C PRO A 13 13.94 4.67 -4.40
N ARG A 14 12.77 5.14 -3.97
CA ARG A 14 11.54 4.37 -3.98
C ARG A 14 10.57 5.05 -4.92
N MET A 15 9.96 4.27 -5.80
CA MET A 15 8.88 4.74 -6.66
C MET A 15 7.82 3.66 -6.77
N GLU A 16 6.57 4.08 -6.84
CA GLU A 16 5.47 3.22 -7.21
C GLU A 16 4.75 3.85 -8.39
N VAL A 17 4.41 3.02 -9.38
CA VAL A 17 3.48 3.38 -10.45
C VAL A 17 2.35 2.36 -10.45
N ALA A 18 1.11 2.83 -10.43
CA ALA A 18 -0.06 1.97 -10.39
C ALA A 18 -1.11 2.43 -11.42
N HIS A 19 -1.68 1.46 -12.13
CA HIS A 19 -2.88 1.62 -12.94
C HIS A 19 -4.06 1.09 -12.15
N VAL A 20 -4.94 2.00 -11.73
CA VAL A 20 -6.05 1.69 -10.84
C VAL A 20 -7.36 1.72 -11.62
N GLN A 21 -8.18 0.69 -11.44
CA GLN A 21 -9.57 0.69 -11.88
C GLN A 21 -10.47 0.64 -10.66
N ARG A 22 -11.49 1.49 -10.66
CA ARG A 22 -12.44 1.58 -9.55
C ARG A 22 -13.86 1.38 -10.05
N ARG A 23 -14.60 0.50 -9.38
CA ARG A 23 -16.05 0.34 -9.56
C ARG A 23 -16.72 0.52 -8.20
N ALA A 24 -17.38 1.66 -8.01
CA ALA A 24 -17.96 2.07 -6.73
C ALA A 24 -16.93 2.05 -5.57
N ARG A 25 -16.97 1.04 -4.71
CA ARG A 25 -16.06 0.87 -3.56
C ARG A 25 -14.97 -0.17 -3.79
N ASP A 26 -15.07 -0.94 -4.88
CA ASP A 26 -14.08 -1.95 -5.23
C ASP A 26 -12.97 -1.32 -6.06
N LEU A 27 -11.74 -1.74 -5.76
CA LEU A 27 -10.52 -1.27 -6.39
C LEU A 27 -9.73 -2.48 -6.89
N THR A 28 -9.39 -2.47 -8.18
CA THR A 28 -8.38 -3.35 -8.74
C THR A 28 -7.20 -2.50 -9.23
N ALA A 29 -6.01 -3.07 -9.20
CA ALA A 29 -4.83 -2.36 -9.66
C ALA A 29 -3.78 -3.31 -10.23
N VAL A 30 -2.99 -2.79 -11.16
CA VAL A 30 -1.71 -3.37 -11.53
C VAL A 30 -0.66 -2.32 -11.31
N GLY A 31 0.42 -2.64 -10.62
CA GLY A 31 1.47 -1.67 -10.34
C GLY A 31 2.85 -2.28 -10.23
N THR A 32 3.83 -1.40 -10.14
CA THR A 32 5.23 -1.73 -9.96
C THR A 32 5.80 -0.87 -8.85
N GLN A 33 6.42 -1.50 -7.85
CA GLN A 33 7.30 -0.85 -6.89
C GLN A 33 8.75 -1.04 -7.32
N LEU A 34 9.48 0.07 -7.38
CA LEU A 34 10.92 0.10 -7.53
C LEU A 34 11.50 0.48 -6.17
N GLY A 35 12.17 -0.46 -5.52
CA GLY A 35 13.02 -0.19 -4.36
C GLY A 35 14.48 -0.04 -4.78
N ALA A 36 15.34 0.31 -3.82
CA ALA A 36 16.77 0.50 -4.09
C ALA A 36 17.47 -0.74 -4.67
N VAL A 37 16.94 -1.94 -4.39
CA VAL A 37 17.53 -3.23 -4.76
C VAL A 37 16.51 -4.21 -5.34
N TYR A 38 15.27 -3.77 -5.60
CA TYR A 38 14.22 -4.66 -6.08
C TYR A 38 13.27 -3.96 -7.06
N GLU A 39 12.71 -4.75 -7.97
CA GLU A 39 11.52 -4.41 -8.76
C GLU A 39 10.45 -5.46 -8.41
N LEU A 40 9.29 -4.99 -7.93
CA LEU A 40 8.15 -5.83 -7.58
C LEU A 40 6.95 -5.40 -8.43
N ARG A 41 6.39 -6.34 -9.19
CA ARG A 41 5.13 -6.13 -9.92
C ARG A 41 3.99 -6.75 -9.12
N TYR A 42 2.85 -6.09 -9.07
CA TYR A 42 1.67 -6.61 -8.41
C TYR A 42 0.41 -6.51 -9.25
N ARG A 43 -0.52 -7.42 -9.01
CA ARG A 43 -1.92 -7.33 -9.44
C ARG A 43 -2.82 -7.51 -8.22
N LEU A 44 -3.61 -6.50 -7.93
CA LEU A 44 -4.58 -6.46 -6.85
C LEU A 44 -5.99 -6.63 -7.42
N GLU A 45 -6.71 -7.59 -6.86
CA GLU A 45 -8.14 -7.85 -7.04
C GLU A 45 -8.84 -7.87 -5.67
N SER A 46 -10.16 -8.00 -5.65
CA SER A 46 -10.94 -7.90 -4.40
C SER A 46 -10.54 -8.91 -3.32
N ASP A 47 -10.24 -10.16 -3.70
CA ASP A 47 -9.85 -11.24 -2.78
C ASP A 47 -8.46 -11.83 -3.06
N ARG A 48 -7.75 -11.30 -4.06
CA ARG A 48 -6.46 -11.83 -4.53
C ARG A 48 -5.40 -10.74 -4.68
N LEU A 49 -4.18 -11.10 -4.34
CA LEU A 49 -2.99 -10.30 -4.62
C LEU A 49 -1.91 -11.22 -5.23
N ALA A 50 -1.54 -10.95 -6.46
CA ALA A 50 -0.39 -11.58 -7.11
C ALA A 50 0.80 -10.64 -7.04
N LEU A 51 1.96 -11.17 -6.65
CA LEU A 51 3.22 -10.45 -6.48
C LEU A 51 4.32 -11.17 -7.25
N ASP A 52 5.08 -10.43 -8.05
CA ASP A 52 6.17 -10.94 -8.87
C ASP A 52 7.44 -10.11 -8.62
N LEU A 53 8.34 -10.64 -7.80
CA LEU A 53 9.64 -10.04 -7.56
C LEU A 53 10.55 -10.37 -8.75
N VAL A 54 10.88 -9.36 -9.55
CA VAL A 54 11.63 -9.57 -10.79
C VAL A 54 13.01 -10.16 -10.50
N GLY A 55 13.30 -11.31 -11.12
CA GLY A 55 14.52 -12.08 -10.89
C GLY A 55 14.53 -12.87 -9.57
N GLY A 56 13.42 -12.88 -8.83
CA GLY A 56 13.24 -13.60 -7.58
C GLY A 56 12.00 -14.51 -7.61
N THR A 57 11.25 -14.51 -6.52
CA THR A 57 10.07 -15.37 -6.34
C THR A 57 8.78 -14.61 -6.66
N SER A 58 7.81 -15.31 -7.24
CA SER A 58 6.43 -14.82 -7.36
C SER A 58 5.51 -15.58 -6.40
N ILE A 59 4.54 -14.90 -5.80
CA ILE A 59 3.53 -15.48 -4.91
C ILE A 59 2.14 -14.99 -5.26
N GLU A 60 1.14 -15.82 -4.99
CA GLU A 60 -0.28 -15.44 -5.04
C GLU A 60 -0.91 -15.64 -3.67
N LEU A 61 -1.68 -14.65 -3.24
CA LEU A 61 -2.30 -14.60 -1.93
C LEU A 61 -3.82 -14.48 -2.05
N THR A 62 -4.54 -15.21 -1.20
CA THR A 62 -5.93 -14.90 -0.86
C THR A 62 -5.99 -13.92 0.28
N LEU A 63 -7.01 -13.06 0.29
CA LEU A 63 -7.24 -12.14 1.40
C LEU A 63 -7.53 -12.92 2.70
N GLY A 64 -8.36 -13.97 2.59
CA GLY A 64 -8.74 -14.80 3.73
C GLY A 64 -9.60 -14.02 4.73
N GLY A 65 -9.29 -14.15 6.02
CA GLY A 65 -10.02 -13.44 7.09
C GLY A 65 -9.51 -12.03 7.39
N ALA A 66 -8.57 -11.48 6.60
CA ALA A 66 -8.11 -10.11 6.74
C ALA A 66 -9.11 -9.13 6.11
N ASP A 67 -9.10 -7.88 6.57
CA ASP A 67 -9.92 -6.80 6.02
C ASP A 67 -9.42 -6.33 4.65
N PHE A 68 -8.10 -6.19 4.52
CA PHE A 68 -7.41 -5.76 3.30
C PHE A 68 -6.02 -6.40 3.17
N PHE A 69 -5.48 -6.41 1.96
CA PHE A 69 -4.05 -6.56 1.77
C PHE A 69 -3.34 -5.28 2.19
N ASP A 70 -2.09 -5.39 2.62
CA ASP A 70 -1.20 -4.25 2.76
C ASP A 70 0.19 -4.60 2.23
N LEU A 71 0.71 -3.80 1.31
CA LEU A 71 2.00 -4.02 0.67
C LEU A 71 2.99 -2.98 1.20
N GLY A 72 4.08 -3.45 1.80
CA GLY A 72 5.10 -2.59 2.38
C GLY A 72 5.54 -1.47 1.43
N PHE A 73 5.60 -0.24 1.93
CA PHE A 73 5.93 0.97 1.17
C PHE A 73 4.99 1.31 -0.01
N SER A 74 3.77 0.78 -0.07
CA SER A 74 2.77 1.17 -1.09
C SER A 74 1.66 2.05 -0.51
N PRO A 75 1.66 3.37 -0.78
CA PRO A 75 0.56 4.25 -0.41
C PRO A 75 -0.80 3.86 -1.03
N LEU A 76 -0.80 3.15 -2.16
CA LEU A 76 -2.06 2.71 -2.78
C LEU A 76 -2.85 1.81 -1.82
N PHE A 77 -2.18 0.93 -1.07
CA PHE A 77 -2.85 -0.03 -0.21
C PHE A 77 -3.48 0.65 1.01
N ASN A 78 -2.92 1.76 1.50
CA ASN A 78 -3.58 2.61 2.51
C ASN A 78 -4.84 3.31 2.00
N SER A 79 -5.03 3.40 0.68
CA SER A 79 -6.24 3.97 0.08
C SER A 79 -7.42 3.00 0.13
N LEU A 80 -7.18 1.69 0.29
CA LEU A 80 -8.23 0.66 0.35
C LEU A 80 -9.26 0.89 1.48
N PRO A 81 -8.86 0.99 2.76
CA PRO A 81 -9.80 1.29 3.84
C PRO A 81 -10.46 2.67 3.69
N VAL A 82 -9.71 3.65 3.20
CA VAL A 82 -10.23 5.03 3.02
C VAL A 82 -11.35 5.06 1.99
N ILE A 83 -11.18 4.36 0.87
CA ILE A 83 -12.16 4.28 -0.21
C ILE A 83 -13.36 3.42 0.20
N ARG A 84 -13.13 2.23 0.78
CA ARG A 84 -14.22 1.32 1.17
C ARG A 84 -15.11 1.92 2.25
N ASP A 85 -14.49 2.50 3.29
CA ASP A 85 -15.20 2.89 4.51
C ASP A 85 -15.46 4.40 4.60
N GLY A 86 -14.99 5.18 3.63
CA GLY A 86 -15.30 6.61 3.50
C GLY A 86 -14.66 7.47 4.59
N LEU A 87 -13.34 7.39 4.72
CA LEU A 87 -12.59 7.97 5.85
C LEU A 87 -12.12 9.41 5.64
N LEU A 88 -12.63 10.13 4.64
CA LEU A 88 -12.19 11.49 4.32
C LEU A 88 -12.81 12.57 5.23
N ARG A 89 -13.90 12.23 5.94
CA ARG A 89 -14.56 13.10 6.91
C ARG A 89 -14.17 12.69 8.33
N ALA A 90 -14.17 13.66 9.24
CA ALA A 90 -13.89 13.39 10.65
C ALA A 90 -14.88 12.35 11.19
N GLY A 91 -14.38 11.43 12.01
CA GLY A 91 -15.17 10.31 12.50
C GLY A 91 -14.40 9.45 13.51
N PRO A 92 -15.05 8.41 14.04
CA PRO A 92 -14.38 7.51 14.97
C PRO A 92 -13.25 6.76 14.27
N ALA A 93 -12.18 6.52 15.02
CA ALA A 93 -11.11 5.66 14.56
C ALA A 93 -11.59 4.22 14.35
N ARG A 94 -10.95 3.56 13.39
CA ARG A 94 -11.22 2.16 13.01
C ARG A 94 -9.93 1.37 13.11
N VAL A 95 -10.07 0.09 13.42
CA VAL A 95 -8.97 -0.87 13.46
C VAL A 95 -9.24 -1.91 12.37
N TYR A 96 -8.21 -2.21 11.59
CA TYR A 96 -8.25 -3.20 10.52
C TYR A 96 -7.18 -4.26 10.77
N THR A 97 -7.51 -5.49 10.42
CA THR A 97 -6.53 -6.58 10.31
C THR A 97 -6.08 -6.67 8.86
N MET A 98 -4.83 -6.31 8.59
CA MET A 98 -4.24 -6.39 7.27
C MET A 98 -3.53 -7.72 7.04
N ARG A 99 -3.64 -8.24 5.82
CA ARG A 99 -2.72 -9.25 5.31
C ARG A 99 -1.49 -8.54 4.75
N TRP A 100 -0.58 -8.21 5.65
CA TRP A 100 0.59 -7.40 5.38
C TRP A 100 1.69 -8.22 4.70
N VAL A 101 2.33 -7.65 3.70
CA VAL A 101 3.44 -8.25 2.95
C VAL A 101 4.67 -7.36 3.05
N ASP A 102 5.73 -7.92 3.61
CA ASP A 102 7.05 -7.30 3.65
C ASP A 102 7.73 -7.30 2.28
N VAL A 103 8.49 -6.26 1.97
CA VAL A 103 9.27 -6.17 0.72
C VAL A 103 10.74 -5.82 1.02
N PRO A 104 11.70 -6.49 0.37
CA PRO A 104 11.52 -7.43 -0.74
C PRO A 104 11.31 -8.89 -0.33
N SER A 105 11.21 -9.22 0.97
CA SER A 105 11.21 -10.63 1.41
C SER A 105 9.95 -11.41 1.03
N LEU A 106 8.85 -10.73 0.72
CA LEU A 106 7.52 -11.28 0.48
C LEU A 106 6.95 -12.09 1.67
N LYS A 107 7.50 -11.88 2.87
CA LYS A 107 6.96 -12.48 4.09
C LYS A 107 5.58 -11.91 4.39
N VAL A 108 4.61 -12.80 4.59
CA VAL A 108 3.23 -12.42 4.89
C VAL A 108 2.94 -12.59 6.37
N THR A 109 2.38 -11.56 7.00
CA THR A 109 1.93 -11.61 8.41
C THR A 109 0.60 -10.88 8.58
N SER A 110 -0.11 -11.19 9.65
CA SER A 110 -1.23 -10.37 10.10
C SER A 110 -0.70 -9.08 10.74
N SER A 111 -1.31 -7.93 10.42
CA SER A 111 -0.94 -6.63 11.00
C SER A 111 -2.21 -5.88 11.44
N GLU A 112 -2.30 -5.54 12.72
CA GLU A 112 -3.37 -4.66 13.21
C GLU A 112 -2.98 -3.20 12.94
N GLN A 113 -3.87 -2.45 12.30
CA GLN A 113 -3.64 -1.06 11.93
C GLN A 113 -4.81 -0.18 12.28
N ARG A 114 -4.53 0.98 12.87
CA ARG A 114 -5.52 1.96 13.29
C ARG A 114 -5.55 3.15 12.32
N TYR A 115 -6.75 3.51 11.87
CA TYR A 115 -7.03 4.65 11.00
C TYR A 115 -8.00 5.57 11.73
N GLU A 116 -7.55 6.78 12.07
CA GLU A 116 -8.33 7.80 12.74
C GLU A 116 -8.64 8.97 11.78
N PRO A 117 -9.89 9.06 11.27
CA PRO A 117 -10.28 10.13 10.36
C PRO A 117 -10.29 11.49 11.06
N LEU A 118 -9.37 12.38 10.69
CA LEU A 118 -9.26 13.73 11.24
C LEU A 118 -10.14 14.73 10.47
N GLY A 119 -10.64 14.32 9.30
CA GLY A 119 -11.40 15.15 8.38
C GLY A 119 -10.50 15.92 7.40
N ARG A 120 -11.13 16.62 6.46
CA ARG A 120 -10.44 17.37 5.37
C ARG A 120 -9.46 16.48 4.58
N GLY A 121 -9.81 15.21 4.38
CA GLY A 121 -8.96 14.25 3.65
C GLY A 121 -7.71 13.81 4.41
N GLN A 122 -7.65 13.99 5.73
CA GLN A 122 -6.53 13.53 6.55
C GLN A 122 -6.94 12.36 7.46
N VAL A 123 -6.09 11.35 7.54
CA VAL A 123 -6.25 10.20 8.44
C VAL A 123 -4.96 9.98 9.21
N ARG A 124 -5.05 9.92 10.54
CA ARG A 124 -3.94 9.47 11.38
C ARG A 124 -3.87 7.95 11.32
N PHE A 125 -2.76 7.46 10.79
CA PHE A 125 -2.42 6.06 10.70
C PHE A 125 -1.50 5.68 11.86
N THR A 126 -1.75 4.54 12.48
CA THR A 126 -0.87 3.94 13.49
C THR A 126 -0.76 2.43 13.28
N ALA A 127 0.47 1.91 13.27
CA ALA A 127 0.78 0.48 13.26
C ALA A 127 2.05 0.23 14.06
N GLY A 128 1.96 -0.53 15.15
CA GLY A 128 3.08 -0.69 16.09
C GLY A 128 3.51 0.65 16.70
N ASP A 129 4.79 0.97 16.58
CA ASP A 129 5.41 2.23 17.02
C ASP A 129 5.35 3.35 15.96
N PHE A 130 4.97 3.02 14.73
CA PHE A 130 4.90 3.98 13.64
C PHE A 130 3.55 4.71 13.63
N THR A 131 3.59 6.03 13.50
CA THR A 131 2.42 6.89 13.33
C THR A 131 2.69 7.97 12.28
N ALA A 132 1.69 8.22 11.43
CA ALA A 132 1.75 9.28 10.43
C ALA A 132 0.37 9.86 10.14
N ASP A 133 0.28 11.16 9.90
CA ASP A 133 -0.93 11.80 9.41
C ASP A 133 -0.90 11.82 7.88
N ILE A 134 -1.62 10.88 7.25
CA ILE A 134 -1.64 10.70 5.80
C ILE A 134 -2.69 11.64 5.18
N ARG A 135 -2.31 12.34 4.11
CA ARG A 135 -3.23 13.17 3.33
C ARG A 135 -3.69 12.41 2.08
N PHE A 136 -4.98 12.51 1.81
CA PHE A 136 -5.66 11.91 0.67
C PHE A 136 -6.32 12.99 -0.18
N ASP A 137 -6.50 12.70 -1.47
CA ASP A 137 -7.35 13.51 -2.33
C ASP A 137 -8.85 13.24 -2.09
N GLU A 138 -9.69 13.96 -2.83
CA GLU A 138 -11.16 13.83 -2.73
C GLU A 138 -11.68 12.45 -3.14
N LEU A 139 -10.88 11.67 -3.89
CA LEU A 139 -11.22 10.33 -4.34
C LEU A 139 -10.76 9.25 -3.34
N GLY A 140 -9.95 9.60 -2.36
CA GLY A 140 -9.44 8.69 -1.33
C GLY A 140 -8.08 8.09 -1.64
N TYR A 141 -7.33 8.64 -2.60
CA TYR A 141 -5.96 8.23 -2.91
C TYR A 141 -4.96 9.09 -2.16
N VAL A 142 -3.89 8.46 -1.68
CA VAL A 142 -2.81 9.18 -0.98
C VAL A 142 -2.23 10.28 -1.87
N LEU A 143 -2.11 11.48 -1.29
CA LEU A 143 -1.34 12.61 -1.80
C LEU A 143 0.04 12.68 -1.14
N ASP A 144 0.08 12.45 0.16
CA ASP A 144 1.28 12.64 0.97
C ASP A 144 1.24 11.73 2.20
N TYR A 145 2.26 10.91 2.32
CA TYR A 145 2.47 9.98 3.41
C TYR A 145 3.86 10.23 3.99
N PRO A 146 3.96 11.01 5.08
CA PRO A 146 5.23 11.37 5.70
C PRO A 146 6.13 10.16 5.96
N GLY A 147 7.37 10.24 5.49
CA GLY A 147 8.39 9.18 5.61
C GLY A 147 8.27 8.04 4.59
N ILE A 148 7.16 7.94 3.86
CA ILE A 148 6.90 6.87 2.89
C ILE A 148 6.99 7.39 1.45
N ALA A 149 6.09 8.29 1.04
CA ALA A 149 5.99 8.79 -0.33
C ALA A 149 5.10 10.04 -0.44
N THR A 150 5.28 10.80 -1.53
CA THR A 150 4.40 11.89 -1.95
C THR A 150 4.01 11.63 -3.41
N ARG A 151 2.76 11.88 -3.79
CA ARG A 151 2.27 11.70 -5.15
C ARG A 151 2.77 12.83 -6.06
N VAL A 152 3.23 12.49 -7.26
CA VAL A 152 3.70 13.42 -8.30
C VAL A 152 2.57 13.90 -9.22
#